data_AF-A0A2D9T0Y4-F1
#
_entry.id   AF-A0A2D9T0Y4-F1
#
_cell.length_a   1.000
_cell.length_b   1.000
_cell.length_c   1.000
_cell.angle_alpha   90.00
_cell.angle_beta   90.00
_cell.angle_gamma   90.00
#
_symmetry.space_group_name_H-M   'P 1'
#
loop_
_entity.id
_entity.type
_entity.pdbx_description
1 polymer ?
#
loop_
_entity_poly.entity_id
_entity_poly.type
_entity_poly.pdbx_seq_one_letter_code
_entity_poly.pdbx_strand_id
1 'polypeptide(L)'
;MRQPALALAFALSLAACDEEPAEEPTPEDPVAEEPVAEEAEPEEPAALRYDGPPLACARAVVVAWQGAVAAADSVTRSKEEAQARATELLAQVEGGQDFAEVARANSDASSSGPRGGLLGTYTEESWPRAHEVLKAPVFGLEVGERTEVIEAPYGYAFAERCELELVHPRHILVRYAGARNADGVERTEAEALAMAEAIHAEIEGGADFEATAREKSEDGSAERGGDVGVVGRGVLAPEFEETVYAMSPGAVSDVVKTDFGFHIIQRVE
;
A
#
# COMPACT_ATOMS: atom_id res chain seq x y z
N MET A 1 82.31 15.46 -12.06
CA MET A 1 83.60 15.31 -12.78
C MET A 1 83.64 13.90 -13.36
N ARG A 2 83.90 13.80 -14.68
CA ARG A 2 84.48 12.67 -15.46
C ARG A 2 83.91 11.24 -15.30
N GLN A 3 83.37 10.73 -16.41
CA GLN A 3 83.23 9.30 -16.79
C GLN A 3 84.65 8.64 -16.95
N PRO A 4 84.84 7.43 -17.53
CA PRO A 4 83.99 6.24 -17.79
C PRO A 4 84.72 4.93 -17.37
N ALA A 5 84.16 3.75 -17.70
CA ALA A 5 84.83 2.73 -18.55
C ALA A 5 84.40 1.28 -18.25
N LEU A 6 84.39 0.52 -19.34
CA LEU A 6 83.87 -0.82 -19.61
C LEU A 6 85.04 -1.82 -19.69
N ALA A 7 84.89 -3.05 -19.18
CA ALA A 7 85.62 -4.29 -19.58
C ALA A 7 85.07 -5.46 -18.75
N LEU A 8 84.42 -6.52 -19.25
CA LEU A 8 84.68 -7.52 -20.31
C LEU A 8 85.68 -8.65 -19.93
N ALA A 9 85.27 -9.89 -20.25
CA ALA A 9 85.94 -11.20 -20.26
C ALA A 9 85.64 -12.05 -19.00
N PHE A 10 85.25 -13.34 -19.04
CA PHE A 10 85.65 -14.52 -19.84
C PHE A 10 84.44 -15.50 -19.84
N ALA A 11 83.95 -16.12 -20.93
CA ALA A 11 84.52 -17.15 -21.82
C ALA A 11 84.83 -18.52 -21.17
N LEU A 12 83.94 -19.52 -21.39
CA LEU A 12 84.15 -20.97 -21.73
C LEU A 12 82.76 -21.68 -21.62
N SER A 13 82.09 -22.20 -22.66
CA SER A 13 82.42 -23.36 -23.54
C SER A 13 82.49 -24.67 -22.72
N LEU A 14 81.74 -25.77 -22.92
CA LEU A 14 81.03 -26.35 -24.09
C LEU A 14 80.16 -27.55 -23.63
N ALA A 15 79.33 -28.05 -24.56
CA ALA A 15 78.63 -29.36 -24.67
C ALA A 15 77.09 -29.26 -24.45
N ALA A 16 76.22 -29.23 -25.47
CA ALA A 16 75.92 -30.20 -26.54
C ALA A 16 75.37 -31.53 -25.96
N CYS A 17 74.23 -32.12 -26.33
CA CYS A 17 73.15 -31.93 -27.31
C CYS A 17 71.84 -32.35 -26.58
N ASP A 18 70.63 -31.99 -27.02
CA ASP A 18 69.87 -32.71 -28.05
C ASP A 18 68.63 -31.88 -28.44
N GLU A 19 68.28 -31.94 -29.71
CA GLU A 19 67.32 -31.09 -30.40
C GLU A 19 66.07 -31.91 -30.73
N GLU A 20 64.91 -31.54 -30.18
CA GLU A 20 63.60 -31.96 -30.70
C GLU A 20 62.83 -30.72 -31.17
N PRO A 21 62.26 -30.72 -32.39
CA PRO A 21 61.54 -29.56 -32.92
C PRO A 21 60.14 -29.46 -32.30
N ALA A 22 59.77 -28.24 -31.91
CA ALA A 22 58.46 -27.90 -31.38
C ALA A 22 57.34 -28.10 -32.42
N GLU A 23 56.29 -28.81 -32.03
CA GLU A 23 54.99 -28.80 -32.71
C GLU A 23 54.32 -27.44 -32.49
N GLU A 24 53.87 -26.81 -33.59
CA GLU A 24 53.07 -25.59 -33.57
C GLU A 24 51.66 -25.91 -33.03
N PRO A 25 51.08 -25.11 -32.11
CA PRO A 25 49.72 -25.32 -31.66
C PRO A 25 48.72 -24.92 -32.76
N THR A 26 47.81 -25.84 -33.07
CA THR A 26 46.64 -25.62 -33.94
C THR A 26 45.68 -24.60 -33.31
N PRO A 27 45.01 -23.74 -34.12
CA PRO A 27 44.05 -22.78 -33.61
C PRO A 27 42.81 -23.50 -33.04
N GLU A 28 42.48 -23.21 -31.78
CA GLU A 28 41.27 -23.70 -31.12
C GLU A 28 40.03 -23.06 -31.77
N ASP A 29 39.03 -23.90 -32.07
CA ASP A 29 37.72 -23.49 -32.57
C ASP A 29 37.05 -22.51 -31.58
N PRO A 30 36.27 -21.51 -32.06
CA PRO A 30 35.58 -20.59 -31.18
C PRO A 30 34.53 -21.35 -30.35
N VAL A 31 34.67 -21.28 -29.03
CA VAL A 31 33.69 -21.76 -28.07
C VAL A 31 32.36 -21.06 -28.35
N ALA A 32 31.35 -21.83 -28.74
CA ALA A 32 29.99 -21.34 -28.87
C ALA A 32 29.53 -20.85 -27.48
N GLU A 33 29.21 -19.56 -27.36
CA GLU A 33 28.51 -19.04 -26.19
C GLU A 33 27.17 -19.76 -26.06
N GLU A 34 26.99 -20.48 -24.96
CA GLU A 34 25.68 -21.03 -24.61
C GLU A 34 24.69 -19.88 -24.48
N PRO A 35 23.45 -20.03 -24.98
CA PRO A 35 22.47 -18.97 -24.87
C PRO A 35 22.20 -18.73 -23.38
N VAL A 36 22.50 -17.53 -22.92
CA VAL A 36 22.06 -17.03 -21.61
C VAL A 36 20.56 -17.22 -21.58
N ALA A 37 20.09 -18.10 -20.70
CA ALA A 37 18.67 -18.26 -20.44
C ALA A 37 18.13 -16.87 -20.09
N GLU A 38 17.23 -16.37 -20.92
CA GLU A 38 16.43 -15.18 -20.66
C GLU A 38 15.75 -15.42 -19.31
N GLU A 39 16.26 -14.79 -18.25
CA GLU A 39 15.60 -14.79 -16.95
C GLU A 39 14.20 -14.25 -17.22
N ALA A 40 13.20 -15.12 -17.10
CA ALA A 40 11.81 -14.74 -17.25
C ALA A 40 11.58 -13.55 -16.33
N GLU A 41 11.20 -12.40 -16.92
CA GLU A 41 10.73 -11.26 -16.14
C GLU A 41 9.70 -11.80 -15.15
N PRO A 42 9.79 -11.44 -13.84
CA PRO A 42 8.83 -11.94 -12.87
C PRO A 42 7.44 -11.64 -13.42
N GLU A 43 6.64 -12.69 -13.69
CA GLU A 43 5.26 -12.49 -14.13
C GLU A 43 4.62 -11.54 -13.13
N GLU A 44 4.20 -10.35 -13.61
CA GLU A 44 3.46 -9.43 -12.77
C GLU A 44 2.34 -10.24 -12.09
N PRO A 45 2.21 -10.19 -10.76
CA PRO A 45 1.18 -10.95 -10.07
C PRO A 45 -0.14 -10.63 -10.74
N ALA A 46 -0.87 -11.68 -11.14
CA ALA A 46 -2.12 -11.53 -11.88
C ALA A 46 -2.97 -10.46 -11.20
N ALA A 47 -3.26 -9.37 -11.92
CA ALA A 47 -3.95 -8.22 -11.35
C ALA A 47 -5.23 -8.69 -10.64
N LEU A 48 -5.34 -8.33 -9.37
CA LEU A 48 -6.43 -8.72 -8.48
C LEU A 48 -7.77 -8.44 -9.16
N ARG A 49 -8.59 -9.48 -9.34
CA ARG A 49 -9.83 -9.38 -10.13
C ARG A 49 -10.99 -8.92 -9.25
N TYR A 50 -11.58 -7.80 -9.63
CA TYR A 50 -12.81 -7.28 -9.03
C TYR A 50 -13.96 -7.35 -10.04
N ASP A 51 -14.93 -8.22 -9.78
CA ASP A 51 -16.11 -8.45 -10.63
C ASP A 51 -17.37 -7.68 -10.16
N GLY A 52 -17.21 -6.75 -9.22
CA GLY A 52 -18.32 -5.98 -8.65
C GLY A 52 -18.72 -4.74 -9.47
N PRO A 53 -19.70 -3.96 -8.99
CA PRO A 53 -20.09 -2.70 -9.63
C PRO A 53 -18.94 -1.69 -9.63
N PRO A 54 -18.91 -0.73 -10.58
CA PRO A 54 -17.81 0.23 -10.73
C PRO A 54 -17.43 0.92 -9.41
N LEU A 55 -16.14 0.88 -9.09
CA LEU A 55 -15.57 1.53 -7.92
C LEU A 55 -14.96 2.87 -8.27
N ALA A 56 -14.98 3.79 -7.31
CA ALA A 56 -14.34 5.08 -7.33
C ALA A 56 -13.52 5.30 -6.05
N CYS A 57 -12.20 5.44 -6.20
CA CYS A 57 -11.37 6.02 -5.15
C CYS A 57 -11.49 7.54 -5.24
N ALA A 58 -11.72 8.19 -4.09
CA ALA A 58 -11.77 9.64 -4.01
C ALA A 58 -10.85 10.19 -2.91
N ARG A 59 -10.12 11.25 -3.26
CA ARG A 59 -9.50 12.15 -2.29
C ARG A 59 -10.19 13.50 -2.36
N ALA A 60 -10.28 14.23 -1.25
CA ALA A 60 -10.83 15.57 -1.23
C ALA A 60 -10.06 16.48 -0.28
N VAL A 61 -9.89 17.73 -0.70
CA VAL A 61 -9.48 18.83 0.16
C VAL A 61 -10.74 19.60 0.53
N VAL A 62 -11.02 19.65 1.83
CA VAL A 62 -12.11 20.45 2.39
C VAL A 62 -11.57 21.71 3.04
N VAL A 63 -12.23 22.81 2.77
CA VAL A 63 -11.89 24.16 3.19
C VAL A 63 -13.16 24.73 3.84
N ALA A 64 -13.32 24.49 5.15
CA ALA A 64 -14.49 24.87 5.95
C ALA A 64 -14.51 26.38 6.30
N TRP A 65 -15.68 27.00 6.40
CA TRP A 65 -15.82 28.36 6.95
C TRP A 65 -16.43 28.33 8.35
N GLN A 66 -16.40 29.46 9.06
CA GLN A 66 -17.00 29.58 10.38
C GLN A 66 -18.50 29.24 10.34
N GLY A 67 -18.90 28.20 11.08
CA GLY A 67 -20.29 27.74 11.13
C GLY A 67 -20.68 26.75 10.03
N ALA A 68 -19.75 26.30 9.18
CA ALA A 68 -19.97 25.14 8.33
C ALA A 68 -20.20 23.87 9.18
N VAL A 69 -20.89 22.89 8.63
CA VAL A 69 -21.18 21.62 9.32
C VAL A 69 -19.88 20.94 9.72
N ALA A 70 -19.75 20.62 11.01
CA ALA A 70 -18.57 19.98 11.60
C ALA A 70 -17.26 20.76 11.46
N ALA A 71 -17.30 22.07 11.15
CA ALA A 71 -16.13 22.93 11.22
C ALA A 71 -15.58 22.98 12.65
N ALA A 72 -14.25 22.88 12.79
CA ALA A 72 -13.60 23.04 14.09
C ALA A 72 -13.79 24.47 14.62
N ASP A 73 -13.83 24.64 15.95
CA ASP A 73 -13.96 25.96 16.59
C ASP A 73 -12.82 26.93 16.24
N SER A 74 -11.67 26.40 15.79
CA SER A 74 -10.54 27.18 15.29
C SER A 74 -10.77 27.83 13.93
N VAL A 75 -11.79 27.39 13.18
CA VAL A 75 -12.12 27.94 11.85
C VAL A 75 -12.89 29.25 12.02
N THR A 76 -12.22 30.38 11.80
CA THR A 76 -12.77 31.73 11.98
C THR A 76 -13.02 32.49 10.67
N ARG A 77 -12.60 31.93 9.54
CA ARG A 77 -12.67 32.58 8.22
C ARG A 77 -14.10 32.62 7.65
N SER A 78 -14.35 33.61 6.80
CA SER A 78 -15.61 33.77 6.08
C SER A 78 -15.79 32.72 4.99
N LYS A 79 -17.01 32.65 4.45
CA LYS A 79 -17.33 31.79 3.32
C LYS A 79 -16.54 32.19 2.06
N GLU A 80 -16.42 33.49 1.79
CA GLU A 80 -15.62 34.03 0.68
C GLU A 80 -14.13 33.71 0.84
N GLU A 81 -13.58 33.85 2.05
CA GLU A 81 -12.19 33.49 2.34
C GLU A 81 -11.95 31.98 2.18
N ALA A 82 -12.91 31.15 2.58
CA ALA A 82 -12.85 29.70 2.37
C ALA A 82 -12.88 29.35 0.87
N GLN A 83 -13.74 29.99 0.08
CA GLN A 83 -13.79 29.77 -1.36
C GLN A 83 -12.46 30.17 -2.02
N ALA A 84 -11.94 31.35 -1.71
CA ALA A 84 -10.67 31.83 -2.25
C ALA A 84 -9.52 30.87 -1.93
N ARG A 85 -9.48 30.38 -0.68
CA ARG A 85 -8.47 29.41 -0.27
C ARG A 85 -8.61 28.07 -1.00
N ALA A 86 -9.82 27.57 -1.20
CA ALA A 86 -10.05 26.32 -1.92
C ALA A 86 -9.58 26.44 -3.39
N THR A 87 -9.88 27.56 -4.04
CA THR A 87 -9.43 27.83 -5.41
C THR A 87 -7.91 27.93 -5.51
N GLU A 88 -7.26 28.57 -4.54
CA GLU A 88 -5.80 28.64 -4.48
C GLU A 88 -5.17 27.25 -4.32
N LEU A 89 -5.72 26.40 -3.44
CA LEU A 89 -5.23 25.04 -3.21
C LEU A 89 -5.46 24.13 -4.42
N LEU A 90 -6.57 24.29 -5.14
CA LEU A 90 -6.79 23.57 -6.39
C LEU A 90 -5.74 23.97 -7.44
N ALA A 91 -5.47 25.27 -7.60
CA ALA A 91 -4.45 25.77 -8.52
C ALA A 91 -3.03 25.26 -8.18
N GLN A 92 -2.73 25.07 -6.89
CA GLN A 92 -1.48 24.47 -6.42
C GLN A 92 -1.32 23.02 -6.89
N VAL A 93 -2.38 22.22 -6.74
CA VAL A 93 -2.41 20.83 -7.21
C VAL A 93 -2.36 20.75 -8.74
N GLU A 94 -3.11 21.61 -9.44
CA GLU A 94 -3.04 21.73 -10.91
C GLU A 94 -1.64 22.17 -11.39
N GLY A 95 -0.93 22.94 -10.56
CA GLY A 95 0.46 23.32 -10.75
C GLY A 95 1.47 22.20 -10.49
N GLY A 96 1.02 21.01 -10.10
CA GLY A 96 1.85 19.81 -9.90
C GLY A 96 2.25 19.52 -8.45
N GLN A 97 1.69 20.21 -7.46
CA GLN A 97 1.86 19.80 -6.07
C GLN A 97 1.10 18.49 -5.79
N ASP A 98 1.68 17.62 -4.96
CA ASP A 98 1.03 16.36 -4.57
C ASP A 98 -0.28 16.62 -3.82
N PHE A 99 -1.37 16.00 -4.29
CA PHE A 99 -2.70 16.18 -3.73
C PHE A 99 -2.73 15.80 -2.24
N ALA A 100 -2.11 14.67 -1.89
CA ALA A 100 -2.16 14.15 -0.53
C ALA A 100 -1.37 15.04 0.45
N GLU A 101 -0.23 15.59 0.05
CA GLU A 101 0.51 16.60 0.82
C GLU A 101 -0.31 17.87 1.02
N VAL A 102 -0.92 18.39 -0.05
CA VAL A 102 -1.80 19.57 0.03
C VAL A 102 -2.95 19.32 1.00
N ALA A 103 -3.58 18.14 0.91
CA ALA A 103 -4.68 17.76 1.80
C ALA A 103 -4.25 17.65 3.27
N ARG A 104 -3.13 16.98 3.57
CA ARG A 104 -2.62 16.85 4.95
C ARG A 104 -2.30 18.19 5.58
N ALA A 105 -1.74 19.11 4.79
CA ALA A 105 -1.29 20.41 5.29
C ALA A 105 -2.44 21.43 5.42
N ASN A 106 -3.50 21.30 4.62
CA ASN A 106 -4.46 22.40 4.45
C ASN A 106 -5.92 22.02 4.63
N SER A 107 -6.28 20.73 4.62
CA SER A 107 -7.69 20.36 4.70
C SER A 107 -8.22 20.42 6.12
N ASP A 108 -9.38 21.05 6.27
CA ASP A 108 -10.13 21.11 7.54
C ASP A 108 -10.96 19.83 7.80
N ALA A 109 -10.96 18.84 6.90
CA ALA A 109 -11.62 17.56 7.14
C ALA A 109 -10.81 16.74 8.14
N SER A 110 -11.30 16.65 9.37
CA SER A 110 -10.61 15.96 10.48
C SER A 110 -10.35 14.48 10.22
N SER A 111 -11.21 13.81 9.45
CA SER A 111 -11.11 12.37 9.15
C SER A 111 -10.27 12.05 7.91
N SER A 112 -10.41 12.82 6.83
CA SER A 112 -9.73 12.55 5.56
C SER A 112 -8.45 13.37 5.38
N GLY A 113 -8.38 14.60 5.90
CA GLY A 113 -7.22 15.50 5.78
C GLY A 113 -5.91 14.84 6.20
N PRO A 114 -5.78 14.32 7.44
CA PRO A 114 -4.57 13.62 7.90
C PRO A 114 -4.18 12.41 7.04
N ARG A 115 -5.15 11.81 6.34
CA ARG A 115 -4.98 10.67 5.43
C ARG A 115 -4.80 11.09 3.97
N GLY A 116 -4.27 12.29 3.71
CA GLY A 116 -4.06 12.77 2.34
C GLY A 116 -5.35 13.07 1.60
N GLY A 117 -6.40 13.46 2.32
CA GLY A 117 -7.72 13.72 1.77
C GLY A 117 -8.50 12.46 1.42
N LEU A 118 -7.99 11.25 1.70
CA LEU A 118 -8.63 10.00 1.33
C LEU A 118 -10.04 9.90 1.92
N LEU A 119 -11.06 9.97 1.05
CA LEU A 119 -12.44 9.68 1.38
C LEU A 119 -12.63 8.16 1.45
N GLY A 120 -12.05 7.44 0.50
CA GLY A 120 -12.10 5.98 0.39
C GLY A 120 -12.49 5.51 -1.00
N THR A 121 -12.76 4.22 -1.13
CA THR A 121 -13.16 3.54 -2.36
C THR A 121 -14.60 3.05 -2.27
N TYR A 122 -15.48 3.54 -3.15
CA TYR A 122 -16.91 3.30 -3.07
C TYR A 122 -17.54 2.98 -4.42
N THR A 123 -18.69 2.34 -4.38
CA THR A 123 -19.62 2.27 -5.52
C THR A 123 -20.54 3.49 -5.47
N GLU A 124 -21.31 3.75 -6.52
CA GLU A 124 -22.31 4.83 -6.45
C GLU A 124 -23.35 4.59 -5.34
N GLU A 125 -23.68 3.33 -5.08
CA GLU A 125 -24.66 2.92 -4.06
C GLU A 125 -24.11 3.06 -2.63
N SER A 126 -22.84 2.67 -2.42
CA SER A 126 -22.19 2.73 -1.10
C SER A 126 -21.56 4.09 -0.79
N TRP A 127 -21.68 5.06 -1.69
CA TRP A 127 -21.10 6.39 -1.53
C TRP A 127 -21.59 7.07 -0.22
N PRO A 128 -20.69 7.65 0.58
CA PRO A 128 -21.07 8.27 1.84
C PRO A 128 -22.03 9.44 1.64
N ARG A 129 -23.20 9.38 2.28
CA ARG A 129 -24.22 10.47 2.22
C ARG A 129 -23.68 11.84 2.63
N ALA A 130 -22.70 11.86 3.54
CA ALA A 130 -22.04 13.09 3.96
C ALA A 130 -21.35 13.81 2.79
N HIS A 131 -20.93 13.08 1.75
CA HIS A 131 -20.22 13.60 0.57
C HIS A 131 -21.04 13.49 -0.71
N GLU A 132 -22.38 13.44 -0.62
CA GLU A 132 -23.26 13.23 -1.79
C GLU A 132 -23.00 14.22 -2.93
N VAL A 133 -22.67 15.48 -2.61
CA VAL A 133 -22.34 16.52 -3.60
C VAL A 133 -21.12 16.20 -4.46
N LEU A 134 -20.22 15.32 -4.00
CA LEU A 134 -19.02 14.91 -4.72
C LEU A 134 -19.24 13.64 -5.56
N LYS A 135 -20.34 12.90 -5.37
CA LYS A 135 -20.56 11.60 -6.00
C LYS A 135 -20.54 11.69 -7.53
N ALA A 136 -21.51 12.39 -8.10
CA ALA A 136 -21.64 12.48 -9.56
C ALA A 136 -20.39 13.09 -10.23
N PRO A 137 -19.77 14.16 -9.68
CA PRO A 137 -18.49 14.65 -10.19
C PRO A 137 -17.39 13.58 -10.19
N VAL A 138 -17.14 12.89 -9.06
CA VAL A 138 -16.06 11.90 -8.97
C VAL A 138 -16.26 10.70 -9.89
N PHE A 139 -17.50 10.24 -10.10
CA PHE A 139 -17.78 9.16 -11.05
C PHE A 139 -17.67 9.59 -12.52
N GLY A 140 -17.74 10.90 -12.80
CA GLY A 140 -17.55 11.46 -14.14
C GLY A 140 -16.10 11.76 -14.51
N LEU A 141 -15.16 11.65 -13.55
CA LEU A 141 -13.72 11.92 -13.77
C LEU A 141 -12.97 10.68 -14.22
N GLU A 142 -11.97 10.87 -15.08
CA GLU A 142 -10.90 9.91 -15.29
C GLU A 142 -9.93 9.89 -14.09
N VAL A 143 -9.18 8.80 -13.94
CA VAL A 143 -8.19 8.68 -12.86
C VAL A 143 -7.11 9.77 -13.00
N GLY A 144 -6.84 10.46 -11.90
CA GLY A 144 -5.94 11.62 -11.83
C GLY A 144 -6.60 12.96 -12.14
N GLU A 145 -7.83 12.97 -12.65
CA GLU A 145 -8.59 14.21 -12.84
C GLU A 145 -9.22 14.70 -11.53
N ARG A 146 -9.62 15.98 -11.55
CA ARG A 146 -10.11 16.71 -10.38
C ARG A 146 -11.40 17.45 -10.70
N THR A 147 -12.23 17.62 -9.68
CA THR A 147 -13.39 18.50 -9.77
C THR A 147 -12.96 19.96 -9.71
N GLU A 148 -13.83 20.85 -10.16
CA GLU A 148 -13.80 22.24 -9.70
C GLU A 148 -14.07 22.33 -8.18
N VAL A 149 -13.95 23.55 -7.63
CA VAL A 149 -14.32 23.82 -6.24
C VAL A 149 -15.85 23.80 -6.11
N ILE A 150 -16.35 22.85 -5.32
CA ILE A 150 -17.77 22.61 -5.06
C ILE A 150 -18.12 23.11 -3.66
N GLU A 151 -19.22 23.86 -3.54
CA GLU A 151 -19.77 24.22 -2.24
C GLU A 151 -20.50 23.03 -1.61
N ALA A 152 -20.11 22.65 -0.39
CA ALA A 152 -20.75 21.62 0.40
C ALA A 152 -21.16 22.16 1.78
N PRO A 153 -22.09 21.50 2.50
CA PRO A 153 -22.51 21.96 3.83
C PRO A 153 -21.37 22.09 4.85
N TYR A 154 -20.28 21.34 4.65
CA TYR A 154 -19.11 21.27 5.53
C TYR A 154 -17.92 22.12 5.04
N GLY A 155 -18.06 22.85 3.94
CA GLY A 155 -16.97 23.65 3.38
C GLY A 155 -16.98 23.70 1.85
N TYR A 156 -16.04 24.45 1.29
CA TYR A 156 -15.69 24.29 -0.12
C TYR A 156 -14.78 23.09 -0.27
N ALA A 157 -15.07 22.23 -1.23
CA ALA A 157 -14.32 21.01 -1.48
C ALA A 157 -13.98 20.86 -2.95
N PHE A 158 -12.79 20.37 -3.25
CA PHE A 158 -12.47 19.80 -4.56
C PHE A 158 -11.95 18.38 -4.35
N ALA A 159 -12.29 17.50 -5.28
CA ALA A 159 -11.95 16.08 -5.20
C ALA A 159 -11.07 15.64 -6.37
N GLU A 160 -10.26 14.62 -6.14
CA GLU A 160 -9.48 13.91 -7.15
C GLU A 160 -9.96 12.47 -7.24
N ARG A 161 -10.06 11.97 -8.48
CA ARG A 161 -10.26 10.55 -8.75
C ARG A 161 -8.93 9.82 -8.59
N CYS A 162 -8.70 9.16 -7.46
CA CYS A 162 -7.45 8.43 -7.24
C CYS A 162 -7.43 7.07 -7.95
N GLU A 163 -6.22 6.54 -8.12
CA GLU A 163 -6.01 5.15 -8.54
C GLU A 163 -6.66 4.19 -7.55
N LEU A 164 -7.19 3.09 -8.08
CA LEU A 164 -7.73 2.01 -7.26
C LEU A 164 -6.56 1.16 -6.76
N GLU A 165 -6.31 1.22 -5.46
CA GLU A 165 -5.48 0.25 -4.77
C GLU A 165 -6.43 -0.75 -4.09
N LEU A 166 -6.45 -1.99 -4.57
CA LEU A 166 -7.35 -3.05 -4.08
C LEU A 166 -6.53 -4.16 -3.39
N VAL A 167 -7.12 -4.76 -2.37
CA VAL A 167 -6.59 -5.93 -1.65
C VAL A 167 -7.71 -6.94 -1.40
N HIS A 168 -7.34 -8.22 -1.27
CA HIS A 168 -8.28 -9.27 -0.87
C HIS A 168 -7.87 -9.84 0.48
N PRO A 169 -8.36 -9.27 1.60
CA PRO A 169 -8.10 -9.81 2.92
C PRO A 169 -9.11 -10.89 3.33
N ARG A 170 -8.64 -11.77 4.20
CA ARG A 170 -9.48 -12.51 5.14
C ARG A 170 -8.94 -12.36 6.55
N HIS A 171 -9.80 -12.57 7.56
CA HIS A 171 -9.39 -12.40 8.95
C HIS A 171 -10.09 -13.30 9.95
N ILE A 172 -9.46 -13.44 11.11
CA ILE A 172 -10.04 -14.02 12.32
C ILE A 172 -10.14 -12.91 13.36
N LEU A 173 -11.36 -12.60 13.82
CA LEU A 173 -11.61 -11.56 14.81
C LEU A 173 -11.89 -12.16 16.19
N VAL A 174 -11.23 -11.60 17.20
CA VAL A 174 -11.38 -11.92 18.63
C VAL A 174 -11.70 -10.61 19.38
N ARG A 175 -12.97 -10.40 19.73
CA ARG A 175 -13.47 -9.21 20.46
C ARG A 175 -13.13 -9.21 21.96
N TYR A 176 -13.38 -8.11 22.65
CA TYR A 176 -13.34 -8.06 24.11
C TYR A 176 -14.42 -7.12 24.63
N ALA A 177 -14.72 -7.19 25.92
CA ALA A 177 -15.68 -6.30 26.58
C ALA A 177 -15.27 -4.83 26.39
N GLY A 178 -16.11 -4.06 25.70
CA GLY A 178 -15.85 -2.66 25.38
C GLY A 178 -15.31 -2.41 23.96
N ALA A 179 -14.96 -3.45 23.21
CA ALA A 179 -14.73 -3.33 21.78
C ALA A 179 -16.03 -3.05 21.02
N ARG A 180 -15.92 -2.46 19.84
CA ARG A 180 -17.06 -2.15 18.97
C ARG A 180 -17.75 -3.43 18.50
N ASN A 181 -19.09 -3.44 18.56
CA ASN A 181 -19.93 -4.60 18.23
C ASN A 181 -19.60 -5.87 19.06
N ALA A 182 -19.24 -5.69 20.33
CA ALA A 182 -18.92 -6.79 21.26
C ALA A 182 -20.03 -7.03 22.30
N ASP A 183 -21.29 -6.82 21.92
CA ASP A 183 -22.43 -7.05 22.82
C ASP A 183 -22.45 -8.50 23.32
N GLY A 184 -22.51 -8.69 24.63
CA GLY A 184 -22.49 -10.02 25.26
C GLY A 184 -21.11 -10.65 25.42
N VAL A 185 -20.04 -9.97 25.01
CA VAL A 185 -18.65 -10.42 25.26
C VAL A 185 -18.22 -9.97 26.66
N GLU A 186 -17.97 -10.91 27.55
CA GLU A 186 -17.56 -10.62 28.95
C GLU A 186 -16.04 -10.64 29.15
N ARG A 187 -15.28 -11.25 28.23
CA ARG A 187 -13.83 -11.40 28.38
C ARG A 187 -13.11 -10.06 28.32
N THR A 188 -12.06 -9.94 29.11
CA THR A 188 -11.17 -8.78 29.15
C THR A 188 -10.34 -8.67 27.88
N GLU A 189 -9.77 -7.49 27.63
CA GLU A 189 -8.84 -7.27 26.52
C GLU A 189 -7.64 -8.22 26.58
N ALA A 190 -7.08 -8.47 27.78
CA ALA A 190 -5.95 -9.38 27.95
C ALA A 190 -6.29 -10.84 27.62
N GLU A 191 -7.50 -11.29 27.98
CA GLU A 191 -7.98 -12.63 27.63
C GLU A 191 -8.22 -12.78 26.13
N ALA A 192 -8.74 -11.73 25.48
CA ALA A 192 -8.91 -11.70 24.03
C ALA A 192 -7.57 -11.70 23.30
N LEU A 193 -6.58 -10.94 23.79
CA LEU A 193 -5.23 -10.97 23.23
C LEU A 193 -4.62 -12.36 23.33
N ALA A 194 -4.66 -12.99 24.51
CA ALA A 194 -4.12 -14.34 24.70
C ALA A 194 -4.82 -15.38 23.80
N MET A 195 -6.13 -15.22 23.56
CA MET A 195 -6.87 -16.07 22.63
C MET A 195 -6.45 -15.83 21.19
N ALA A 196 -6.28 -14.58 20.76
CA ALA A 196 -5.81 -14.23 19.43
C ALA A 196 -4.38 -14.74 19.18
N GLU A 197 -3.48 -14.60 20.15
CA GLU A 197 -2.12 -15.13 20.08
C GLU A 197 -2.10 -16.67 19.98
N ALA A 198 -2.97 -17.36 20.71
CA ALA A 198 -3.10 -18.81 20.61
C ALA A 198 -3.59 -19.24 19.21
N ILE A 199 -4.57 -18.52 18.65
CA ILE A 199 -5.05 -18.78 17.28
C ILE A 199 -3.94 -18.50 16.27
N HIS A 200 -3.22 -17.39 16.41
CA HIS A 200 -2.09 -17.05 15.55
C HIS A 200 -1.04 -18.16 15.55
N ALA A 201 -0.66 -18.67 16.73
CA ALA A 201 0.30 -19.75 16.85
C ALA A 201 -0.16 -21.06 16.18
N GLU A 202 -1.47 -21.35 16.16
CA GLU A 202 -2.01 -22.48 15.40
C GLU A 202 -1.87 -22.28 13.89
N ILE A 203 -2.14 -21.06 13.39
CA ILE A 203 -1.97 -20.70 11.98
C ILE A 203 -0.50 -20.79 11.56
N GLU A 204 0.41 -20.24 12.35
CA GLU A 204 1.86 -20.37 12.12
C GLU A 204 2.32 -21.83 12.17
N GLY A 205 1.65 -22.66 12.99
CA GLY A 205 1.84 -24.11 13.05
C GLY A 205 1.30 -24.89 11.84
N GLY A 206 0.68 -24.21 10.87
CA GLY A 206 0.16 -24.80 9.64
C GLY A 206 -1.31 -25.20 9.69
N ALA A 207 -2.09 -24.70 10.66
CA ALA A 207 -3.53 -24.86 10.65
C ALA A 207 -4.16 -24.17 9.42
N ASP A 208 -5.26 -24.72 8.91
CA ASP A 208 -5.99 -24.14 7.78
C ASP A 208 -6.70 -22.85 8.20
N PHE A 209 -6.34 -21.73 7.58
CA PHE A 209 -6.85 -20.42 7.97
C PHE A 209 -8.38 -20.32 7.85
N GLU A 210 -8.97 -20.84 6.77
CA GLU A 210 -10.41 -20.74 6.56
C GLU A 210 -11.20 -21.58 7.57
N ALA A 211 -10.73 -22.79 7.86
CA ALA A 211 -11.33 -23.66 8.86
C ALA A 211 -11.26 -23.01 10.24
N THR A 212 -10.10 -22.49 10.63
CA THR A 212 -9.93 -21.80 11.91
C THR A 212 -10.78 -20.53 11.98
N ALA A 213 -10.91 -19.78 10.88
CA ALA A 213 -11.79 -18.62 10.82
C ALA A 213 -13.27 -19.00 10.98
N ARG A 214 -13.74 -20.07 10.31
CA ARG A 214 -15.11 -20.58 10.46
C ARG A 214 -15.42 -21.01 11.89
N GLU A 215 -14.43 -21.57 12.58
CA GLU A 215 -14.59 -22.08 13.94
C GLU A 215 -14.48 -20.98 15.01
N LYS A 216 -13.51 -20.07 14.86
CA LYS A 216 -13.06 -19.21 15.96
C LYS A 216 -13.25 -17.72 15.72
N SER A 217 -13.51 -17.29 14.49
CA SER A 217 -13.74 -15.87 14.21
C SER A 217 -15.11 -15.44 14.73
N GLU A 218 -15.16 -14.28 15.36
CA GLU A 218 -16.39 -13.68 15.85
C GLU A 218 -16.97 -12.67 14.85
N ASP A 219 -16.32 -12.47 13.71
CA ASP A 219 -16.82 -11.59 12.66
C ASP A 219 -17.90 -12.27 11.78
N GLY A 220 -18.76 -11.47 11.14
CA GLY A 220 -19.77 -11.99 10.20
C GLY A 220 -19.19 -12.65 8.94
N SER A 221 -17.89 -12.46 8.66
CA SER A 221 -17.18 -13.20 7.62
C SER A 221 -16.76 -14.62 8.02
N ALA A 222 -16.91 -15.02 9.29
CA ALA A 222 -16.50 -16.33 9.81
C ALA A 222 -17.02 -17.48 8.94
N GLU A 223 -18.33 -17.49 8.61
CA GLU A 223 -18.95 -18.54 7.80
C GLU A 223 -18.30 -18.70 6.41
N ARG A 224 -17.69 -17.64 5.88
CA ARG A 224 -16.95 -17.63 4.61
C ARG A 224 -15.44 -17.81 4.79
N GLY A 225 -14.99 -18.35 5.92
CA GLY A 225 -13.55 -18.53 6.19
C GLY A 225 -12.83 -17.22 6.49
N GLY A 226 -13.56 -16.22 7.02
CA GLY A 226 -13.00 -14.90 7.32
C GLY A 226 -12.91 -13.98 6.11
N ASP A 227 -13.44 -14.39 4.95
CA ASP A 227 -13.33 -13.63 3.70
C ASP A 227 -14.12 -12.31 3.73
N VAL A 228 -13.38 -11.21 3.59
CA VAL A 228 -13.89 -9.83 3.54
C VAL A 228 -14.21 -9.42 2.09
N GLY A 229 -13.70 -10.16 1.11
CA GLY A 229 -13.79 -9.85 -0.32
C GLY A 229 -12.74 -8.82 -0.75
N VAL A 230 -12.83 -8.41 -2.02
CA VAL A 230 -11.95 -7.39 -2.59
C VAL A 230 -12.38 -6.01 -2.15
N VAL A 231 -11.48 -5.26 -1.52
CA VAL A 231 -11.74 -3.94 -0.97
C VAL A 231 -10.64 -2.95 -1.34
N GLY A 232 -11.02 -1.68 -1.50
CA GLY A 232 -10.08 -0.59 -1.71
C GLY A 232 -9.75 0.17 -0.42
N ARG A 233 -8.85 1.15 -0.51
CA ARG A 233 -8.48 2.00 0.64
C ARG A 233 -9.67 2.78 1.21
N GLY A 234 -9.61 3.06 2.49
CA GLY A 234 -10.61 3.79 3.27
C GLY A 234 -11.85 2.97 3.66
N VAL A 235 -11.86 1.66 3.39
CA VAL A 235 -12.99 0.76 3.70
C VAL A 235 -12.75 0.01 5.01
N LEU A 236 -11.50 -0.31 5.32
CA LEU A 236 -11.11 -1.12 6.49
C LEU A 236 -10.80 -0.23 7.71
N ALA A 237 -10.73 -0.84 8.89
CA ALA A 237 -10.22 -0.14 10.07
C ALA A 237 -8.76 0.30 9.84
N PRO A 238 -8.32 1.48 10.31
CA PRO A 238 -7.01 2.04 9.96
C PRO A 238 -5.83 1.09 10.19
N GLU A 239 -5.77 0.42 11.34
CA GLU A 239 -4.68 -0.49 11.70
C GLU A 239 -4.72 -1.78 10.87
N PHE A 240 -5.93 -2.26 10.56
CA PHE A 240 -6.12 -3.39 9.64
C PHE A 240 -5.63 -3.03 8.24
N GLU A 241 -6.05 -1.87 7.74
CA GLU A 241 -5.70 -1.37 6.41
C GLU A 241 -4.19 -1.22 6.28
N GLU A 242 -3.56 -0.52 7.23
CA GLU A 242 -2.10 -0.34 7.23
C GLU A 242 -1.37 -1.68 7.17
N THR A 243 -1.83 -2.65 7.97
CA THR A 243 -1.21 -3.98 8.00
C THR A 243 -1.38 -4.72 6.68
N VAL A 244 -2.60 -4.85 6.14
CA VAL A 244 -2.83 -5.65 4.92
C VAL A 244 -2.11 -5.06 3.71
N TYR A 245 -2.09 -3.73 3.57
CA TYR A 245 -1.41 -3.09 2.44
C TYR A 245 0.12 -3.17 2.52
N ALA A 246 0.68 -3.39 3.71
CA ALA A 246 2.12 -3.61 3.91
C ALA A 246 2.55 -5.08 3.66
N MET A 247 1.61 -6.02 3.65
CA MET A 247 1.88 -7.44 3.50
C MET A 247 2.02 -7.86 2.03
N SER A 248 2.79 -8.91 1.76
CA SER A 248 2.78 -9.58 0.45
C SER A 248 1.56 -10.50 0.30
N PRO A 249 1.10 -10.77 -0.94
CA PRO A 249 0.09 -11.80 -1.20
C PRO A 249 0.45 -13.14 -0.55
N GLY A 250 -0.54 -13.82 0.02
CA GLY A 250 -0.43 -15.06 0.80
C GLY A 250 0.04 -14.90 2.24
N ALA A 251 0.60 -13.76 2.65
CA ALA A 251 1.16 -13.59 3.98
C ALA A 251 0.08 -13.53 5.08
N VAL A 252 0.47 -13.90 6.30
CA VAL A 252 -0.32 -13.78 7.54
C VAL A 252 0.34 -12.72 8.44
N SER A 253 -0.45 -11.86 9.05
CA SER A 253 0.01 -10.82 9.97
C SER A 253 0.22 -11.37 11.38
N ASP A 254 1.03 -10.66 12.17
CA ASP A 254 0.91 -10.70 13.64
C ASP A 254 -0.51 -10.32 14.09
N VAL A 255 -0.79 -10.47 15.39
CA VAL A 255 -2.07 -10.04 15.99
C VAL A 255 -2.19 -8.51 15.95
N VAL A 256 -3.19 -8.01 15.22
CA VAL A 256 -3.48 -6.58 15.04
C VAL A 256 -4.66 -6.15 15.90
N LYS A 257 -4.49 -5.12 16.73
CA LYS A 257 -5.60 -4.52 17.48
C LYS A 257 -6.30 -3.43 16.67
N THR A 258 -7.62 -3.44 16.66
CA THR A 258 -8.47 -2.35 16.17
C THR A 258 -9.56 -2.02 17.19
N ASP A 259 -10.41 -1.03 16.90
CA ASP A 259 -11.63 -0.75 17.68
C ASP A 259 -12.61 -1.94 17.78
N PHE A 260 -12.52 -2.93 16.88
CA PHE A 260 -13.41 -4.09 16.87
C PHE A 260 -12.88 -5.26 17.70
N GLY A 261 -11.59 -5.26 18.06
CA GLY A 261 -10.94 -6.37 18.75
C GLY A 261 -9.55 -6.67 18.19
N PHE A 262 -9.11 -7.93 18.34
CA PHE A 262 -7.85 -8.43 17.81
C PHE A 262 -8.09 -9.24 16.53
N HIS A 263 -7.26 -8.99 15.52
CA HIS A 263 -7.36 -9.58 14.21
C HIS A 263 -6.09 -10.37 13.89
N ILE A 264 -6.25 -11.57 13.36
CA ILE A 264 -5.22 -12.22 12.55
C ILE A 264 -5.63 -12.02 11.11
N ILE A 265 -4.77 -11.43 10.29
CA ILE A 265 -5.09 -11.02 8.92
C ILE A 265 -4.28 -11.89 7.96
N GLN A 266 -4.92 -12.40 6.91
CA GLN A 266 -4.23 -12.96 5.77
C GLN A 266 -4.52 -12.11 4.54
N ARG A 267 -3.47 -11.66 3.86
CA ARG A 267 -3.60 -11.07 2.53
C ARG A 267 -3.67 -12.21 1.52
N VAL A 268 -4.83 -12.45 0.92
CA VAL A 268 -4.98 -13.52 -0.08
C VAL A 268 -4.25 -13.09 -1.37
N GLU A 269 -4.56 -11.88 -1.83
CA GLU A 269 -4.01 -11.20 -3.01
C GLU A 269 -3.72 -9.72 -2.69
#